data_AF-A0AAN9DLR3-F1
#
_entry.id   AF-A0AAN9DLR3-F1
#
_cell.length_a   1.000
_cell.length_b   1.000
_cell.length_c   1.000
_cell.angle_alpha   90.00
_cell.angle_beta   90.00
_cell.angle_gamma   90.00
#
_symmetry.space_group_name_H-M   'P 1'
#
loop_
_entity.id
_entity.type
_entity.pdbx_description
1 polymer ?
#
loop_
_entity_poly.entity_id
_entity_poly.type
_entity_poly.pdbx_seq_one_letter_code
_entity_poly.pdbx_strand_id
1 'polypeptide(L)'
;MFPRAYVFSNKDGLSEHVFQPILPHTVSQQLRTEGYQNVTNFSGPPMNVPRLIPTYQRTPMELPDVHCSPNRVTGSNRKRRQNHSQNDLKKQRFSSPGPSGQPARNANFASQPVAGPVTGRDACNSYISVPAYSSPTSKPGGCVPSLREGSHQSTLNPSSVNDKLSQQILDLFHACEQQSDDLEKKENCRAVLQRDIRTIFPGARVFLGGSSLNGFGSRTSDADLCLVFEEATGNHRTDAVYVLSLVWKLFYQLSYIERPQLIRAKVPILKFRDRVSGVEFDLNFNNTVGIRNTFLLRTYAYVEKRVRPIILVIKKWANHHCINDASRGTLSSYTLVLMILHYLQTLPEPVIPCLQRDYPECFNPKMDIHLVPSGSSNIPAFVSKNQSSLGDLLLGFLKYYATVFKWGKYVISVREAKTLPKNRCREWRDKFVCVEEPFDRTNTARAVHEKAKFDAIKAQFTESYQVLQKRKDINCILPLKNTGPKR
;
A
#
# COMPACT_ATOMS: atom_id res chain seq x y z
N MET A 1 18.96 -37.76 15.57
CA MET A 1 20.23 -37.46 14.85
C MET A 1 20.09 -36.07 14.23
N PHE A 2 20.58 -35.05 14.94
CA PHE A 2 20.73 -33.66 14.48
C PHE A 2 22.20 -33.28 14.68
N PRO A 3 22.85 -32.53 13.78
CA PRO A 3 24.27 -32.24 13.90
C PRO A 3 24.56 -31.08 14.86
N ARG A 4 25.67 -31.24 15.59
CA ARG A 4 26.23 -30.40 16.67
C ARG A 4 26.63 -28.99 16.20
N ALA A 5 26.48 -28.04 17.12
CA ALA A 5 26.97 -26.67 17.05
C ALA A 5 28.50 -26.59 17.14
N TYR A 6 29.08 -25.57 16.48
CA TYR A 6 30.47 -25.16 16.61
C TYR A 6 30.67 -24.36 17.91
N VAL A 7 31.68 -24.76 18.68
CA VAL A 7 32.16 -24.08 19.89
C VAL A 7 33.33 -23.19 19.50
N PHE A 8 33.25 -21.89 19.80
CA PHE A 8 34.41 -21.01 19.87
C PHE A 8 34.79 -20.79 21.34
N SER A 9 36.04 -21.11 21.66
CA SER A 9 36.68 -20.82 22.94
C SER A 9 37.23 -19.40 22.91
N ASN A 10 36.94 -18.60 23.93
CA ASN A 10 37.79 -17.47 24.30
C ASN A 10 37.92 -17.45 25.83
N LYS A 11 39.17 -17.58 26.26
CA LYS A 11 39.65 -17.24 27.60
C LYS A 11 39.72 -15.72 27.68
N ASP A 12 39.24 -15.17 28.78
CA ASP A 12 39.91 -14.21 29.67
C ASP A 12 38.88 -13.54 30.57
N GLY A 13 39.16 -13.53 31.87
CA GLY A 13 38.22 -13.22 32.93
C GLY A 13 38.22 -11.76 33.42
N LEU A 14 37.41 -11.57 34.47
CA LEU A 14 37.19 -10.36 35.30
C LEU A 14 36.27 -9.33 34.62
N SER A 15 35.23 -8.75 35.23
CA SER A 15 34.78 -8.69 36.62
C SER A 15 33.26 -8.46 36.66
N GLU A 16 32.61 -8.96 37.71
CA GLU A 16 31.21 -8.69 38.05
C GLU A 16 30.96 -7.20 38.33
N HIS A 17 29.97 -6.60 37.66
CA HIS A 17 29.24 -5.46 38.21
C HIS A 17 27.75 -5.59 37.89
N VAL A 18 27.01 -5.83 38.97
CA VAL A 18 25.56 -5.84 39.10
C VAL A 18 25.01 -4.44 38.78
N PHE A 19 24.13 -4.32 37.77
CA PHE A 19 23.34 -3.11 37.55
C PHE A 19 21.95 -3.27 38.19
N GLN A 20 21.71 -2.50 39.25
CA GLN A 20 20.39 -2.28 39.84
C GLN A 20 19.59 -1.24 39.02
N PRO A 21 18.25 -1.29 39.04
CA PRO A 21 17.40 -0.35 38.31
C PRO A 21 17.23 0.98 39.05
N ILE A 22 17.47 2.09 38.35
CA ILE A 22 17.24 3.45 38.84
C ILE A 22 15.78 3.84 38.56
N LEU A 23 15.02 4.15 39.62
CA LEU A 23 13.72 4.83 39.56
C LEU A 23 13.91 6.33 39.23
N PRO A 24 12.96 6.98 38.54
CA PRO A 24 13.04 8.41 38.27
C PRO A 24 12.63 9.24 39.49
N HIS A 25 13.52 10.14 39.91
CA HIS A 25 13.26 11.17 40.90
C HIS A 25 12.44 12.32 40.30
N THR A 26 11.42 12.73 41.05
CA THR A 26 10.62 13.94 40.90
C THR A 26 11.51 15.19 41.02
N VAL A 27 11.51 16.07 40.01
CA VAL A 27 12.05 17.43 40.14
C VAL A 27 10.94 18.41 39.78
N SER A 28 10.46 19.11 40.82
CA SER A 28 9.67 20.33 40.69
C SER A 28 10.57 21.47 40.23
N GLN A 29 10.15 22.22 39.22
CA GLN A 29 10.61 23.59 39.01
C GLN A 29 9.41 24.52 38.82
N GLN A 30 9.18 25.34 39.83
CA GLN A 30 8.47 26.61 39.73
C GLN A 30 9.39 27.63 39.06
N LEU A 31 8.87 28.42 38.12
CA LEU A 31 9.29 29.78 37.78
C LEU A 31 8.10 30.42 37.03
N ARG A 32 7.28 31.17 37.76
CA ARG A 32 7.21 32.65 37.80
C ARG A 32 6.57 33.30 36.57
N THR A 33 5.30 33.62 36.79
CA THR A 33 4.50 34.68 36.20
C THR A 33 5.20 36.03 36.29
N GLU A 34 5.32 36.75 35.17
CA GLU A 34 5.19 38.21 35.14
C GLU A 34 4.38 38.58 33.89
N GLY A 35 3.29 39.31 34.12
CA GLY A 35 2.38 39.79 33.11
C GLY A 35 2.72 41.20 32.65
N TYR A 36 2.36 41.50 31.42
CA TYR A 36 2.08 42.85 30.97
C TYR A 36 0.78 42.83 30.17
N GLN A 37 -0.28 43.37 30.75
CA GLN A 37 -1.45 43.86 30.03
C GLN A 37 -1.17 45.30 29.57
N ASN A 38 -1.43 45.63 28.30
CA ASN A 38 -2.54 46.52 27.91
C ASN A 38 -2.49 47.03 26.46
N VAL A 39 -3.62 46.81 25.77
CA VAL A 39 -4.43 47.78 24.99
C VAL A 39 -3.85 48.40 23.71
N THR A 40 -4.43 48.05 22.55
CA THR A 40 -5.32 48.95 21.78
C THR A 40 -5.93 48.25 20.56
N ASN A 41 -7.25 48.41 20.41
CA ASN A 41 -8.01 48.15 19.19
C ASN A 41 -7.60 49.13 18.08
N PHE A 42 -7.41 48.66 16.85
CA PHE A 42 -7.75 49.44 15.65
C PHE A 42 -8.25 48.52 14.53
N SER A 43 -9.46 48.85 14.08
CA SER A 43 -10.22 48.30 12.98
C SER A 43 -9.68 48.79 11.63
N GLY A 44 -9.57 47.89 10.66
CA GLY A 44 -9.33 48.20 9.24
C GLY A 44 -9.95 47.11 8.34
N PRO A 45 -10.54 47.45 7.18
CA PRO A 45 -11.40 46.55 6.40
C PRO A 45 -10.59 45.54 5.56
N PRO A 46 -11.20 44.41 5.12
CA PRO A 46 -10.48 43.40 4.36
C PRO A 46 -10.29 43.84 2.90
N MET A 47 -9.03 43.98 2.48
CA MET A 47 -8.66 44.10 1.07
C MET A 47 -8.86 42.75 0.36
N ASN A 48 -9.79 42.77 -0.58
CA ASN A 48 -10.11 41.68 -1.50
C ASN A 48 -8.97 41.55 -2.53
N VAL A 49 -8.16 40.49 -2.44
CA VAL A 49 -7.12 40.18 -3.45
C VAL A 49 -7.42 38.82 -4.06
N PRO A 50 -7.76 38.72 -5.36
CA PRO A 50 -7.92 37.44 -6.03
C PRO A 50 -6.55 36.76 -6.13
N ARG A 51 -6.42 35.55 -5.55
CA ARG A 51 -5.23 34.72 -5.78
C ARG A 51 -5.24 34.21 -7.21
N LEU A 52 -4.35 34.77 -8.03
CA LEU A 52 -4.03 34.33 -9.38
C LEU A 52 -3.58 32.86 -9.38
N ILE A 53 -4.26 32.04 -10.17
CA ILE A 53 -3.88 30.67 -10.51
C ILE A 53 -2.57 30.73 -11.32
N PRO A 54 -1.48 30.04 -10.93
CA PRO A 54 -0.26 30.03 -11.74
C PRO A 54 -0.50 29.32 -13.07
N THR A 55 -0.24 30.02 -14.16
CA THR A 55 -0.18 29.47 -15.51
C THR A 55 1.14 28.71 -15.70
N TYR A 56 1.04 27.43 -16.02
CA TYR A 56 2.18 26.58 -16.34
C TYR A 56 2.70 26.93 -17.74
N GLN A 57 3.82 27.64 -17.83
CA GLN A 57 4.60 27.72 -19.07
C GLN A 57 5.56 26.53 -19.16
N ARG A 58 5.43 25.75 -20.24
CA ARG A 58 6.39 24.71 -20.61
C ARG A 58 7.25 25.27 -21.74
N THR A 59 8.57 25.27 -21.57
CA THR A 59 9.53 25.43 -22.68
C THR A 59 9.41 24.23 -23.63
N PRO A 60 9.24 24.42 -24.94
CA PRO A 60 9.24 23.32 -25.91
C PRO A 60 10.63 22.69 -26.00
N MET A 61 10.70 21.36 -25.95
CA MET A 61 11.91 20.62 -26.36
C MET A 61 11.87 20.46 -27.88
N GLU A 62 12.86 21.01 -28.58
CA GLU A 62 13.10 20.80 -30.00
C GLU A 62 13.42 19.32 -30.30
N LEU A 63 12.80 18.78 -31.34
CA LEU A 63 13.15 17.51 -31.97
C LEU A 63 14.18 17.79 -33.08
N PRO A 64 15.31 17.09 -33.14
CA PRO A 64 16.12 17.11 -34.34
C PRO A 64 15.57 16.11 -35.37
N ASP A 65 15.19 16.66 -36.53
CA ASP A 65 15.02 15.95 -37.79
C ASP A 65 16.33 15.30 -38.23
N VAL A 66 16.28 14.04 -38.67
CA VAL A 66 17.30 13.50 -39.60
C VAL A 66 16.64 12.58 -40.62
N HIS A 67 16.65 13.05 -41.87
CA HIS A 67 16.33 12.32 -43.08
C HIS A 67 17.25 11.11 -43.31
N CYS A 68 16.68 10.08 -43.92
CA CYS A 68 17.33 8.83 -44.33
C CYS A 68 17.78 8.91 -45.80
N SER A 69 18.93 8.31 -46.17
CA SER A 69 19.27 7.56 -47.43
C SER A 69 20.83 7.52 -47.68
N PRO A 70 21.40 6.69 -48.59
CA PRO A 70 21.94 5.36 -48.26
C PRO A 70 23.39 5.08 -48.77
N ASN A 71 23.90 3.88 -48.43
CA ASN A 71 25.04 3.14 -49.03
C ASN A 71 26.49 3.60 -48.76
N ARG A 72 27.30 2.75 -48.09
CA ARG A 72 28.25 1.82 -48.74
C ARG A 72 28.98 0.87 -47.77
N VAL A 73 29.31 -0.27 -48.34
CA VAL A 73 29.94 -1.49 -47.80
C VAL A 73 31.44 -1.34 -47.57
N THR A 74 31.94 -1.87 -46.45
CA THR A 74 33.20 -2.64 -46.24
C THR A 74 33.09 -3.22 -44.81
N GLY A 75 33.35 -4.47 -44.44
CA GLY A 75 34.15 -5.54 -45.05
C GLY A 75 35.35 -5.87 -44.14
N SER A 76 35.16 -6.61 -43.03
CA SER A 76 36.10 -7.69 -42.61
C SER A 76 35.65 -8.46 -41.34
N ASN A 77 35.35 -9.74 -41.55
CA ASN A 77 35.83 -10.92 -40.83
C ASN A 77 36.27 -10.83 -39.36
N ARG A 78 35.54 -11.53 -38.46
CA ARG A 78 36.16 -12.56 -37.59
C ARG A 78 35.16 -13.57 -36.99
N LYS A 79 35.22 -14.77 -37.56
CA LYS A 79 35.12 -16.13 -37.00
C LYS A 79 34.15 -16.42 -35.82
N ARG A 80 33.09 -17.14 -36.23
CA ARG A 80 32.24 -18.09 -35.52
C ARG A 80 33.06 -19.27 -34.94
N ARG A 81 32.76 -19.71 -33.72
CA ARG A 81 32.98 -21.09 -33.25
C ARG A 81 31.78 -21.54 -32.42
N GLN A 82 30.98 -22.41 -33.03
CA GLN A 82 30.04 -23.32 -32.35
C GLN A 82 30.84 -24.52 -31.85
N ASN A 83 30.51 -25.03 -30.66
CA ASN A 83 30.77 -26.42 -30.30
C ASN A 83 29.48 -27.01 -29.72
N HIS A 84 28.91 -27.96 -30.47
CA HIS A 84 28.01 -28.98 -29.98
C HIS A 84 28.86 -30.19 -29.58
N SER A 85 28.56 -30.83 -28.44
CA SER A 85 28.63 -32.28 -28.31
C SER A 85 27.59 -32.76 -27.32
N GLN A 86 26.68 -33.59 -27.81
CA GLN A 86 25.79 -34.47 -27.05
C GLN A 86 26.59 -35.57 -26.34
N ASN A 87 26.06 -36.04 -25.21
CA ASN A 87 25.95 -37.47 -24.89
C ASN A 87 24.78 -37.67 -23.91
N ASP A 88 23.67 -38.15 -24.47
CA ASP A 88 22.84 -39.29 -24.05
C ASP A 88 23.36 -40.14 -22.85
N LEU A 89 22.59 -40.83 -22.00
CA LEU A 89 21.18 -41.25 -21.88
C LEU A 89 21.04 -41.87 -20.46
N LYS A 90 19.91 -41.66 -19.74
CA LYS A 90 19.10 -42.79 -19.23
C LYS A 90 17.75 -42.32 -18.67
N LYS A 91 16.73 -43.02 -19.20
CA LYS A 91 15.28 -42.89 -19.02
C LYS A 91 14.83 -43.33 -17.63
N GLN A 92 13.72 -42.78 -17.15
CA GLN A 92 12.54 -43.57 -16.73
C GLN A 92 11.26 -42.71 -16.79
N ARG A 93 10.28 -43.19 -17.55
CA ARG A 93 8.87 -42.74 -17.64
C ARG A 93 8.02 -43.83 -17.01
N PHE A 94 6.96 -43.48 -16.28
CA PHE A 94 5.63 -44.12 -16.28
C PHE A 94 4.65 -43.07 -15.68
N SER A 95 3.79 -42.43 -16.48
CA SER A 95 2.42 -42.84 -16.91
C SER A 95 1.33 -42.49 -15.90
N SER A 96 0.48 -41.54 -16.27
CA SER A 96 -0.86 -41.28 -15.68
C SER A 96 -1.84 -42.42 -16.00
N PRO A 97 -2.95 -42.51 -15.25
CA PRO A 97 -4.24 -42.59 -15.94
C PRO A 97 -5.40 -41.87 -15.24
N GLY A 98 -6.41 -41.50 -16.02
CA GLY A 98 -7.83 -41.48 -15.63
C GLY A 98 -8.64 -42.12 -16.77
N PRO A 99 -9.98 -42.02 -16.83
CA PRO A 99 -11.01 -42.12 -15.79
C PRO A 99 -12.04 -43.25 -16.08
N SER A 100 -13.05 -43.42 -15.21
CA SER A 100 -14.43 -43.95 -15.42
C SER A 100 -14.86 -45.13 -14.52
N GLY A 101 -16.11 -45.06 -14.02
CA GLY A 101 -16.85 -46.18 -13.40
C GLY A 101 -17.60 -45.88 -12.08
N GLN A 102 -18.79 -45.25 -12.16
CA GLN A 102 -19.94 -45.54 -11.25
C GLN A 102 -20.82 -46.64 -11.91
N PRO A 103 -21.94 -47.18 -11.35
CA PRO A 103 -22.69 -46.82 -10.13
C PRO A 103 -23.24 -48.00 -9.27
N ALA A 104 -23.79 -47.65 -8.09
CA ALA A 104 -25.01 -48.17 -7.42
C ALA A 104 -24.89 -47.97 -5.89
N ARG A 105 -25.92 -47.85 -5.05
CA ARG A 105 -27.30 -47.30 -5.01
C ARG A 105 -27.78 -47.64 -3.58
N ASN A 106 -28.75 -46.87 -3.04
CA ASN A 106 -29.59 -47.13 -1.84
C ASN A 106 -28.98 -46.71 -0.47
N ALA A 107 -29.68 -46.05 0.45
CA ALA A 107 -31.08 -45.61 0.51
C ALA A 107 -31.24 -44.41 1.47
N ASN A 108 -32.32 -43.66 1.23
CA ASN A 108 -32.87 -42.56 2.04
C ASN A 108 -33.26 -43.00 3.47
N PHE A 109 -33.30 -42.05 4.41
CA PHE A 109 -34.52 -41.73 5.17
C PHE A 109 -34.39 -40.36 5.86
N ALA A 110 -35.44 -39.55 5.72
CA ALA A 110 -35.65 -38.29 6.41
C ALA A 110 -36.68 -38.47 7.54
N SER A 111 -36.58 -37.70 8.62
CA SER A 111 -37.74 -37.11 9.35
C SER A 111 -37.30 -36.33 10.62
N GLN A 112 -37.88 -35.13 10.77
CA GLN A 112 -38.14 -34.42 12.04
C GLN A 112 -39.65 -34.60 12.38
N PRO A 113 -40.26 -33.98 13.42
CA PRO A 113 -39.87 -33.63 14.81
C PRO A 113 -40.92 -34.14 15.85
N VAL A 114 -40.66 -34.06 17.17
CA VAL A 114 -41.70 -34.18 18.24
C VAL A 114 -41.41 -33.27 19.44
N ALA A 115 -42.47 -32.73 20.05
CA ALA A 115 -42.52 -31.74 21.13
C ALA A 115 -42.93 -32.29 22.52
N GLY A 116 -42.55 -31.56 23.58
CA GLY A 116 -43.22 -31.43 24.90
C GLY A 116 -42.91 -32.47 26.00
N PRO A 117 -43.15 -32.17 27.31
CA PRO A 117 -43.96 -31.07 27.89
C PRO A 117 -43.34 -30.29 29.08
N VAL A 118 -44.21 -29.44 29.66
CA VAL A 118 -44.11 -28.27 30.54
C VAL A 118 -44.15 -28.59 32.04
N THR A 119 -43.52 -27.76 32.89
CA THR A 119 -43.98 -27.18 34.19
C THR A 119 -42.98 -26.04 34.54
N GLY A 120 -43.28 -24.83 35.02
CA GLY A 120 -44.47 -24.19 35.59
C GLY A 120 -44.11 -23.56 36.94
N ARG A 121 -43.93 -22.23 37.02
CA ARG A 121 -44.44 -21.34 38.10
C ARG A 121 -43.94 -19.89 38.02
N ASP A 122 -44.91 -19.02 38.25
CA ASP A 122 -44.96 -17.56 38.20
C ASP A 122 -44.22 -16.83 39.33
N ALA A 123 -43.89 -15.55 39.12
CA ALA A 123 -44.54 -14.42 39.80
C ALA A 123 -43.87 -13.06 39.48
N CYS A 124 -44.72 -12.07 39.17
CA CYS A 124 -44.42 -10.66 38.97
C CYS A 124 -43.99 -9.95 40.27
N ASN A 125 -43.17 -8.89 40.18
CA ASN A 125 -43.61 -7.57 40.65
C ASN A 125 -42.73 -6.39 40.17
N SER A 126 -43.38 -5.25 40.20
CA SER A 126 -43.16 -3.98 39.51
C SER A 126 -42.30 -2.90 40.22
N TYR A 127 -41.81 -1.97 39.38
CA TYR A 127 -41.46 -0.54 39.56
C TYR A 127 -40.45 -0.09 40.65
N ILE A 128 -39.41 0.65 40.22
CA ILE A 128 -39.13 2.07 40.57
C ILE A 128 -37.92 2.57 39.75
N SER A 129 -37.99 3.81 39.26
CA SER A 129 -37.00 4.48 38.41
C SER A 129 -36.11 5.49 39.17
N VAL A 130 -34.98 5.86 38.52
CA VAL A 130 -34.17 7.12 38.61
C VAL A 130 -33.05 7.21 39.69
N PRO A 131 -31.89 7.91 39.47
CA PRO A 131 -31.17 8.30 38.23
C PRO A 131 -29.70 7.81 38.16
N ALA A 132 -29.15 7.79 36.94
CA ALA A 132 -27.73 7.56 36.67
C ALA A 132 -26.92 8.86 36.73
N TYR A 133 -25.85 8.88 37.55
CA TYR A 133 -24.79 9.88 37.48
C TYR A 133 -23.86 9.57 36.30
N SER A 134 -23.77 10.53 35.38
CA SER A 134 -22.87 10.51 34.22
C SER A 134 -21.45 10.93 34.63
N SER A 135 -20.48 10.03 34.43
CA SER A 135 -19.06 10.38 34.35
C SER A 135 -18.63 10.36 32.88
N PRO A 136 -17.90 11.37 32.37
CA PRO A 136 -17.53 11.42 30.96
C PRO A 136 -16.38 10.45 30.69
N THR A 137 -16.70 9.32 30.07
CA THR A 137 -15.69 8.45 29.45
C THR A 137 -15.26 9.06 28.12
N SER A 138 -14.05 9.60 28.08
CA SER A 138 -13.37 9.94 26.83
C SER A 138 -13.15 8.65 26.03
N LYS A 139 -13.88 8.51 24.92
CA LYS A 139 -13.65 7.43 23.95
C LYS A 139 -12.18 7.51 23.46
N PRO A 140 -11.44 6.40 23.37
CA PRO A 140 -10.17 6.40 22.65
C PRO A 140 -10.49 6.69 21.18
N GLY A 141 -10.09 7.85 20.68
CA GLY A 141 -10.31 8.25 19.30
C GLY A 141 -9.75 7.21 18.33
N GLY A 142 -10.61 6.70 17.44
CA GLY A 142 -10.17 5.86 16.33
C GLY A 142 -9.18 6.62 15.45
N CYS A 143 -8.12 5.95 14.98
CA CYS A 143 -7.13 6.53 14.08
C CYS A 143 -7.61 6.60 12.61
N VAL A 144 -8.93 6.49 12.39
CA VAL A 144 -9.56 6.69 11.09
C VAL A 144 -10.29 8.04 11.16
N PRO A 145 -9.67 9.15 10.75
CA PRO A 145 -10.39 10.38 10.53
C PRO A 145 -11.52 10.11 9.55
N SER A 146 -12.72 10.58 9.88
CA SER A 146 -13.71 10.83 8.85
C SER A 146 -13.13 11.92 7.96
N LEU A 147 -12.47 11.51 6.85
CA LEU A 147 -12.58 12.34 5.66
C LEU A 147 -14.09 12.49 5.46
N ARG A 148 -14.55 13.69 5.06
CA ARG A 148 -15.89 13.89 4.53
C ARG A 148 -16.08 12.96 3.32
N GLU A 149 -16.30 11.68 3.57
CA GLU A 149 -16.69 10.68 2.58
C GLU A 149 -18.09 11.01 2.05
N GLY A 150 -18.82 11.91 2.73
CA GLY A 150 -20.21 12.27 2.46
C GLY A 150 -20.49 13.51 1.60
N SER A 151 -19.51 14.25 1.05
CA SER A 151 -19.84 15.45 0.24
C SER A 151 -19.16 15.58 -1.13
N HIS A 152 -18.22 14.71 -1.49
CA HIS A 152 -17.53 14.77 -2.79
C HIS A 152 -17.37 13.42 -3.48
N GLN A 153 -18.22 12.43 -3.15
CA GLN A 153 -18.38 11.24 -4.00
C GLN A 153 -19.09 11.65 -5.29
N SER A 154 -18.35 12.28 -6.21
CA SER A 154 -18.66 12.22 -7.63
C SER A 154 -18.27 10.84 -8.12
N THR A 155 -18.93 9.79 -7.61
CA THR A 155 -18.83 8.44 -8.14
C THR A 155 -19.10 8.54 -9.64
N LEU A 156 -18.20 8.02 -10.46
CA LEU A 156 -18.43 7.93 -11.90
C LEU A 156 -19.65 7.03 -12.09
N ASN A 157 -20.82 7.62 -12.32
CA ASN A 157 -22.03 6.85 -12.59
C ASN A 157 -21.82 6.05 -13.89
N PRO A 158 -22.07 4.73 -13.88
CA PRO A 158 -21.96 3.88 -15.07
C PRO A 158 -22.71 4.45 -16.29
N SER A 159 -23.85 5.08 -16.06
CA SER A 159 -24.69 5.71 -17.10
C SER A 159 -24.05 6.91 -17.81
N SER A 160 -22.93 7.43 -17.32
CA SER A 160 -22.22 8.58 -17.91
C SER A 160 -21.02 8.19 -18.79
N VAL A 161 -20.76 6.89 -18.96
CA VAL A 161 -19.57 6.38 -19.67
C VAL A 161 -19.95 5.88 -21.06
N ASN A 162 -19.37 6.51 -22.08
CA ASN A 162 -19.75 6.26 -23.48
C ASN A 162 -18.87 5.21 -24.17
N ASP A 163 -17.79 4.73 -23.55
CA ASP A 163 -16.89 3.74 -24.16
C ASP A 163 -16.83 2.42 -23.36
N LYS A 164 -16.85 1.31 -24.11
CA LYS A 164 -16.87 -0.05 -23.56
C LYS A 164 -15.71 -0.32 -22.59
N LEU A 165 -14.51 0.18 -22.91
CA LEU A 165 -13.32 -0.10 -22.10
C LEU A 165 -13.42 0.59 -20.73
N SER A 166 -13.83 1.87 -20.71
CA SER A 166 -14.09 2.60 -19.47
C SER A 166 -15.19 1.95 -18.64
N GLN A 167 -16.26 1.47 -19.27
CA GLN A 167 -17.34 0.77 -18.56
C GLN A 167 -16.82 -0.50 -17.89
N GLN A 168 -16.04 -1.33 -18.61
CA GLN A 168 -15.44 -2.53 -18.04
C GLN A 168 -14.48 -2.24 -16.86
N ILE A 169 -13.76 -1.11 -16.91
CA ILE A 169 -12.91 -0.67 -15.80
C ILE A 169 -13.75 -0.32 -14.56
N LEU A 170 -14.86 0.40 -14.75
CA LEU A 170 -15.77 0.74 -13.66
C LEU A 170 -16.46 -0.48 -13.06
N ASP A 171 -16.95 -1.39 -13.90
CA ASP A 171 -17.58 -2.63 -13.45
C ASP A 171 -16.62 -3.45 -12.59
N LEU A 172 -15.36 -3.59 -13.04
CA LEU A 172 -14.31 -4.26 -12.28
C LEU A 172 -14.02 -3.55 -10.96
N PHE A 173 -13.97 -2.20 -10.99
CA PHE A 173 -13.72 -1.39 -9.82
C PHE A 173 -14.79 -1.60 -8.75
N HIS A 174 -16.08 -1.43 -9.08
CA HIS A 174 -17.18 -1.61 -8.14
C HIS A 174 -17.28 -3.05 -7.61
N ALA A 175 -16.95 -4.05 -8.44
CA ALA A 175 -16.94 -5.45 -8.02
C ALA A 175 -15.80 -5.79 -7.04
N CYS A 176 -14.70 -5.01 -7.05
CA CYS A 176 -13.47 -5.35 -6.32
C CYS A 176 -13.10 -4.38 -5.20
N GLU A 177 -13.62 -3.16 -5.20
CA GLU A 177 -13.24 -2.13 -4.22
C GLU A 177 -13.54 -2.59 -2.80
N GLN A 178 -12.65 -2.27 -1.87
CA GLN A 178 -12.84 -2.55 -0.45
C GLN A 178 -14.14 -1.90 0.03
N GLN A 179 -14.98 -2.68 0.68
CA GLN A 179 -16.24 -2.22 1.25
C GLN A 179 -16.10 -1.84 2.73
N SER A 180 -17.11 -1.18 3.29
CA SER A 180 -17.10 -0.72 4.68
C SER A 180 -17.00 -1.87 5.69
N ASP A 181 -17.66 -2.99 5.41
CA ASP A 181 -17.61 -4.23 6.20
C ASP A 181 -16.23 -4.89 6.18
N ASP A 182 -15.51 -4.83 5.05
CA ASP A 182 -14.12 -5.27 4.94
C ASP A 182 -13.21 -4.42 5.84
N LEU A 183 -13.39 -3.10 5.84
CA LEU A 183 -12.60 -2.18 6.64
C LEU A 183 -12.91 -2.28 8.14
N GLU A 184 -14.18 -2.41 8.51
CA GLU A 184 -14.62 -2.55 9.91
C GLU A 184 -13.99 -3.78 10.56
N LYS A 185 -13.96 -4.92 9.86
CA LYS A 185 -13.27 -6.13 10.32
C LYS A 185 -11.79 -5.88 10.63
N LYS A 186 -11.10 -5.14 9.75
CA LYS A 186 -9.68 -4.79 9.91
C LYS A 186 -9.45 -3.86 11.10
N GLU A 187 -10.30 -2.85 11.26
CA GLU A 187 -10.21 -1.89 12.37
C GLU A 187 -10.54 -2.55 13.72
N ASN A 188 -11.50 -3.47 13.75
CA ASN A 188 -11.81 -4.25 14.95
C ASN A 188 -10.62 -5.09 15.39
N CYS A 189 -9.97 -5.81 14.46
CA CYS A 189 -8.75 -6.55 14.77
C CYS A 189 -7.63 -5.62 15.27
N ARG A 190 -7.38 -4.49 14.59
CA ARG A 190 -6.40 -3.48 15.03
C ARG A 190 -6.67 -2.99 16.46
N ALA A 191 -7.93 -2.70 16.79
CA ALA A 191 -8.33 -2.20 18.10
C ALA A 191 -8.09 -3.22 19.22
N VAL A 192 -8.48 -4.49 18.99
CA VAL A 192 -8.22 -5.59 19.93
C VAL A 192 -6.73 -5.81 20.11
N LEU A 193 -5.99 -5.89 19.00
CA LEU A 193 -4.54 -6.09 19.02
C LEU A 193 -3.81 -4.97 19.76
N GLN A 194 -4.26 -3.72 19.62
CA GLN A 194 -3.71 -2.61 20.39
C GLN A 194 -3.90 -2.80 21.90
N ARG A 195 -5.06 -3.29 22.35
CA ARG A 195 -5.30 -3.56 23.77
C ARG A 195 -4.33 -4.63 24.28
N ASP A 196 -4.15 -5.69 23.52
CA ASP A 196 -3.30 -6.81 23.91
C ASP A 196 -1.82 -6.40 23.92
N ILE A 197 -1.33 -5.69 22.89
CA ILE A 197 0.05 -5.20 22.86
C ILE A 197 0.32 -4.22 24.01
N ARG A 198 -0.67 -3.43 24.44
CA ARG A 198 -0.53 -2.52 25.58
C ARG A 198 -0.31 -3.20 26.93
N THR A 199 -0.62 -4.50 27.04
CA THR A 199 -0.33 -5.27 28.26
C THR A 199 1.18 -5.45 28.49
N ILE A 200 1.97 -5.49 27.41
CA ILE A 200 3.43 -5.58 27.46
C ILE A 200 4.12 -4.23 27.18
N PHE A 201 3.45 -3.32 26.47
CA PHE A 201 3.97 -1.99 26.12
C PHE A 201 2.89 -0.90 26.32
N PRO A 202 2.71 -0.34 27.53
CA PRO A 202 1.61 0.59 27.82
C PRO A 202 1.53 1.82 26.90
N GLY A 203 2.68 2.34 26.44
CA GLY A 203 2.77 3.48 25.51
C GLY A 203 2.59 3.13 24.03
N ALA A 204 2.33 1.87 23.69
CA ALA A 204 2.20 1.42 22.32
C ALA A 204 0.97 1.97 21.59
N ARG A 205 1.15 2.30 20.31
CA ARG A 205 0.07 2.65 19.39
C ARG A 205 0.19 1.84 18.10
N VAL A 206 -0.91 1.24 17.66
CA VAL A 206 -1.01 0.41 16.46
C VAL A 206 -1.84 1.17 15.44
N PHE A 207 -1.21 1.56 14.35
CA PHE A 207 -1.85 2.22 13.22
C PHE A 207 -2.19 1.20 12.15
N LEU A 208 -3.42 1.26 11.65
CA LEU A 208 -3.77 0.64 10.38
C LEU A 208 -3.25 1.53 9.25
N GLY A 209 -2.73 0.93 8.19
CA GLY A 209 -2.13 1.66 7.08
C GLY A 209 -2.29 0.93 5.75
N GLY A 210 -1.43 1.31 4.80
CA GLY A 210 -1.33 0.65 3.51
C GLY A 210 -2.64 0.64 2.74
N SER A 211 -2.92 -0.47 2.06
CA SER A 211 -4.08 -0.57 1.15
C SER A 211 -5.44 -0.40 1.86
N SER A 212 -5.49 -0.70 3.16
CA SER A 212 -6.71 -0.61 3.96
C SER A 212 -7.19 0.84 4.13
N LEU A 213 -6.28 1.81 4.26
CA LEU A 213 -6.62 3.22 4.49
C LEU A 213 -6.21 4.16 3.36
N ASN A 214 -5.30 3.77 2.46
CA ASN A 214 -4.84 4.65 1.37
C ASN A 214 -5.86 4.86 0.24
N GLY A 215 -7.04 4.23 0.29
CA GLY A 215 -8.10 4.37 -0.73
C GLY A 215 -7.96 3.44 -1.94
N PHE A 216 -6.92 2.61 -2.00
CA PHE A 216 -6.61 1.68 -3.10
C PHE A 216 -6.72 0.19 -2.71
N GLY A 217 -7.44 -0.09 -1.64
CA GLY A 217 -7.76 -1.44 -1.16
C GLY A 217 -8.81 -2.14 -2.02
N SER A 218 -8.70 -3.46 -2.10
CA SER A 218 -9.71 -4.36 -2.65
C SER A 218 -10.27 -5.26 -1.54
N ARG A 219 -11.39 -5.95 -1.81
CA ARG A 219 -12.00 -6.93 -0.90
C ARG A 219 -11.05 -8.02 -0.41
N THR A 220 -10.04 -8.33 -1.20
CA THR A 220 -9.02 -9.37 -0.92
C THR A 220 -7.70 -8.81 -0.42
N SER A 221 -7.63 -7.51 -0.13
CA SER A 221 -6.38 -6.89 0.33
C SER A 221 -6.10 -7.28 1.78
N ASP A 222 -4.83 -7.56 2.05
CA ASP A 222 -4.26 -7.68 3.39
C ASP A 222 -4.39 -6.37 4.19
N ALA A 223 -4.01 -6.43 5.46
CA ALA A 223 -4.01 -5.30 6.36
C ALA A 223 -2.60 -5.01 6.89
N ASP A 224 -2.06 -3.85 6.51
CA ASP A 224 -0.78 -3.36 7.02
C ASP A 224 -0.96 -2.66 8.37
N LEU A 225 -0.20 -3.08 9.38
CA LEU A 225 -0.15 -2.46 10.70
C LEU A 225 1.24 -1.89 11.00
N CYS A 226 1.28 -0.73 11.66
CA CYS A 226 2.51 -0.13 12.16
C CYS A 226 2.40 0.09 13.67
N LEU A 227 3.22 -0.63 14.42
CA LEU A 227 3.41 -0.43 15.86
C LEU A 227 4.38 0.74 16.08
N VAL A 228 3.97 1.74 16.85
CA VAL A 228 4.73 2.95 17.12
C VAL A 228 4.91 3.15 18.63
N PHE A 229 6.12 3.54 19.03
CA PHE A 229 6.46 4.05 20.37
C PHE A 229 6.90 5.52 20.27
N GLU A 230 6.50 6.35 21.22
CA GLU A 230 6.78 7.80 21.19
C GLU A 230 8.27 8.15 21.42
N GLU A 231 9.13 7.20 21.85
CA GLU A 231 10.55 7.49 22.16
C GLU A 231 11.52 6.34 21.82
N ALA A 232 11.70 6.00 20.54
CA ALA A 232 12.77 5.07 20.17
C ALA A 232 14.08 5.82 19.87
N THR A 233 14.88 6.09 20.91
CA THR A 233 16.30 6.43 20.77
C THR A 233 17.11 5.11 20.69
N GLY A 234 17.72 4.81 19.54
CA GLY A 234 18.44 3.53 19.39
C GLY A 234 18.63 3.04 17.95
N ASN A 235 19.21 1.84 17.80
CA ASN A 235 19.38 1.19 16.51
C ASN A 235 18.04 0.56 16.07
N HIS A 236 17.29 1.33 15.28
CA HIS A 236 15.92 1.04 14.87
C HIS A 236 15.67 -0.39 14.34
N ARG A 237 16.67 -1.04 13.71
CA ARG A 237 16.48 -2.40 13.17
C ARG A 237 16.61 -3.49 14.23
N THR A 238 17.63 -3.43 15.10
CA THR A 238 17.77 -4.41 16.20
C THR A 238 16.60 -4.29 17.15
N ASP A 239 16.17 -3.05 17.42
CA ASP A 239 15.02 -2.75 18.24
C ASP A 239 13.74 -3.31 17.60
N ALA A 240 13.56 -3.15 16.28
CA ALA A 240 12.42 -3.71 15.56
C ALA A 240 12.33 -5.24 15.65
N VAL A 241 13.43 -5.96 15.40
CA VAL A 241 13.41 -7.43 15.49
C VAL A 241 13.14 -7.89 16.92
N TYR A 242 13.74 -7.22 17.90
CA TYR A 242 13.53 -7.52 19.32
C TYR A 242 12.08 -7.29 19.74
N VAL A 243 11.53 -6.10 19.49
CA VAL A 243 10.15 -5.75 19.83
C VAL A 243 9.16 -6.68 19.13
N LEU A 244 9.32 -6.92 17.83
CA LEU A 244 8.45 -7.86 17.11
C LEU A 244 8.59 -9.28 17.63
N SER A 245 9.75 -9.70 18.17
CA SER A 245 9.88 -11.02 18.80
C SER A 245 9.11 -11.13 20.11
N LEU A 246 8.98 -10.04 20.88
CA LEU A 246 8.16 -10.00 22.09
C LEU A 246 6.67 -10.03 21.74
N VAL A 247 6.25 -9.26 20.73
CA VAL A 247 4.88 -9.31 20.20
C VAL A 247 4.56 -10.68 19.62
N TRP A 248 5.50 -11.31 18.90
CA TRP A 248 5.35 -12.67 18.39
C TRP A 248 5.14 -13.71 19.51
N LYS A 249 5.83 -13.58 20.65
CA LYS A 249 5.59 -14.43 21.83
C LYS A 249 4.19 -14.22 22.40
N LEU A 250 3.72 -12.97 22.50
CA LEU A 250 2.35 -12.65 22.92
C LEU A 250 1.32 -13.32 22.01
N PHE A 251 1.54 -13.37 20.70
CA PHE A 251 0.58 -13.93 19.74
C PHE A 251 0.25 -15.41 20.00
N TYR A 252 1.16 -16.19 20.59
CA TYR A 252 0.88 -17.58 20.98
C TYR A 252 -0.12 -17.72 22.13
N GLN A 253 -0.37 -16.63 22.87
CA GLN A 253 -1.35 -16.58 23.96
C GLN A 253 -2.74 -16.10 23.46
N LEU A 254 -2.84 -15.65 22.21
CA LEU A 254 -4.04 -15.03 21.65
C LEU A 254 -4.74 -16.02 20.72
N SER A 255 -5.89 -16.56 21.15
CA SER A 255 -6.63 -17.62 20.45
C SER A 255 -7.20 -17.21 19.08
N TYR A 256 -7.37 -15.90 18.85
CA TYR A 256 -7.85 -15.35 17.59
C TYR A 256 -6.74 -15.18 16.54
N ILE A 257 -5.46 -15.36 16.90
CA ILE A 257 -4.34 -15.24 15.98
C ILE A 257 -3.93 -16.61 15.43
N GLU A 258 -3.81 -16.72 14.11
CA GLU A 258 -3.34 -17.91 13.41
C GLU A 258 -1.99 -17.66 12.72
N ARG A 259 -1.14 -18.70 12.72
CA ARG A 259 0.10 -18.80 11.93
C ARG A 259 1.04 -17.58 12.05
N PRO A 260 1.36 -17.08 13.26
CA PRO A 260 2.22 -15.92 13.40
C PRO A 260 3.65 -16.24 12.95
N GLN A 261 4.18 -15.46 12.00
CA GLN A 261 5.49 -15.66 11.38
C GLN A 261 6.29 -14.35 11.35
N LEU A 262 7.47 -14.35 12.00
CA LEU A 262 8.41 -13.23 11.92
C LEU A 262 9.32 -13.36 10.69
N ILE A 263 9.20 -12.42 9.75
CA ILE A 263 10.00 -12.33 8.53
C ILE A 263 11.11 -11.28 8.71
N ARG A 264 12.37 -11.73 8.62
CA ARG A 264 13.56 -10.88 8.76
C ARG A 264 13.98 -10.28 7.42
N ALA A 265 13.25 -9.27 6.95
CA ALA A 265 13.60 -8.49 5.76
C ALA A 265 14.31 -7.16 6.12
N LYS A 266 14.48 -6.24 5.15
CA LYS A 266 15.00 -4.88 5.40
C LYS A 266 14.13 -4.13 6.42
N VAL A 267 12.80 -4.24 6.25
CA VAL A 267 11.80 -3.88 7.26
C VAL A 267 11.28 -5.20 7.81
N PRO A 268 11.61 -5.57 9.06
CA PRO A 268 11.06 -6.77 9.69
C PRO A 268 9.53 -6.69 9.77
N ILE A 269 8.86 -7.80 9.47
CA ILE A 269 7.39 -7.89 9.46
C ILE A 269 6.98 -9.14 10.24
N LEU A 270 6.02 -9.00 11.14
CA LEU A 270 5.32 -10.09 11.79
C LEU A 270 4.00 -10.32 11.05
N LYS A 271 3.95 -11.38 10.25
CA LYS A 271 2.75 -11.80 9.51
C LYS A 271 1.87 -12.68 10.38
N PHE A 272 0.56 -12.54 10.29
CA PHE A 272 -0.40 -13.41 10.96
C PHE A 272 -1.77 -13.32 10.29
N ARG A 273 -2.64 -14.29 10.58
CA ARG A 273 -4.04 -14.26 10.15
C ARG A 273 -4.96 -14.09 11.35
N ASP A 274 -5.91 -13.18 11.25
CA ASP A 274 -6.99 -13.08 12.23
C ASP A 274 -8.07 -14.13 11.94
N ARG A 275 -8.32 -15.02 12.90
CA ARG A 275 -9.33 -16.07 12.81
C ARG A 275 -10.74 -15.50 12.65
N VAL A 276 -11.02 -14.34 13.26
CA VAL A 276 -12.36 -13.74 13.29
C VAL A 276 -12.74 -13.18 11.93
N SER A 277 -11.89 -12.32 11.35
CA SER A 277 -12.13 -11.72 10.03
C SER A 277 -11.67 -12.60 8.86
N GLY A 278 -10.76 -13.54 9.11
CA GLY A 278 -10.09 -14.33 8.08
C GLY A 278 -9.02 -13.57 7.29
N VAL A 279 -8.72 -12.32 7.65
CA VAL A 279 -7.79 -11.41 6.96
C VAL A 279 -6.34 -11.67 7.39
N GLU A 280 -5.42 -11.56 6.44
CA GLU A 280 -3.97 -11.57 6.67
C GLU A 280 -3.48 -10.18 7.06
N PHE A 281 -2.62 -10.12 8.06
CA PHE A 281 -2.06 -8.89 8.62
C PHE A 281 -0.54 -8.91 8.60
N ASP A 282 0.05 -7.76 8.25
CA ASP A 282 1.48 -7.51 8.23
C ASP A 282 1.80 -6.43 9.28
N LEU A 283 2.33 -6.82 10.45
CA LEU A 283 2.72 -5.88 11.51
C LEU A 283 4.21 -5.55 11.41
N ASN A 284 4.54 -4.27 11.22
CA ASN A 284 5.89 -3.74 11.33
C ASN A 284 6.04 -2.84 12.55
N PHE A 285 7.28 -2.47 12.88
CA PHE A 285 7.61 -1.62 14.02
C PHE A 285 8.32 -0.33 13.57
N ASN A 286 7.83 0.82 14.04
CA ASN A 286 8.38 2.16 13.83
C ASN A 286 8.68 2.54 12.37
N ASN A 287 8.04 1.89 11.39
CA ASN A 287 8.11 2.30 9.99
C ASN A 287 7.10 3.45 9.72
N THR A 288 7.34 4.61 10.34
CA THR A 288 6.44 5.76 10.31
C THR A 288 6.26 6.36 8.90
N VAL A 289 7.24 6.17 8.01
CA VAL A 289 7.13 6.52 6.58
C VAL A 289 5.93 5.81 5.92
N GLY A 290 5.62 4.57 6.32
CA GLY A 290 4.44 3.83 5.84
C GLY A 290 3.12 4.51 6.20
N ILE A 291 3.03 5.09 7.41
CA ILE A 291 1.85 5.85 7.85
C ILE A 291 1.72 7.14 7.03
N ARG A 292 2.81 7.91 6.88
CA ARG A 292 2.82 9.14 6.06
C ARG A 292 2.38 8.89 4.62
N ASN A 293 2.93 7.85 4.01
CA ASN A 293 2.53 7.41 2.66
C ASN A 293 1.07 7.02 2.56
N THR A 294 0.54 6.33 3.57
CA THR A 294 -0.86 5.92 3.58
C THR A 294 -1.77 7.12 3.40
N PHE A 295 -1.53 8.21 4.15
CA PHE A 295 -2.37 9.40 4.08
C PHE A 295 -2.08 10.30 2.89
N LEU A 296 -0.83 10.40 2.42
CA LEU A 296 -0.52 11.03 1.13
C LEU A 296 -1.28 10.35 -0.03
N LEU A 297 -1.21 9.03 -0.08
CA LEU A 297 -1.90 8.23 -1.08
C LEU A 297 -3.42 8.30 -0.92
N ARG A 298 -3.93 8.35 0.33
CA ARG A 298 -5.36 8.57 0.60
C ARG A 298 -5.82 9.89 0.00
N THR A 299 -5.07 10.97 0.18
CA THR A 299 -5.43 12.25 -0.45
C THR A 299 -5.45 12.14 -1.98
N TYR A 300 -4.43 11.51 -2.59
CA TYR A 300 -4.44 11.26 -4.04
C TYR A 300 -5.62 10.39 -4.49
N ALA A 301 -6.05 9.42 -3.69
CA ALA A 301 -7.17 8.54 -4.04
C ALA A 301 -8.49 9.31 -4.21
N TYR A 302 -8.68 10.37 -3.43
CA TYR A 302 -9.94 11.13 -3.41
C TYR A 302 -9.83 12.50 -4.07
N VAL A 303 -8.66 12.88 -4.59
CA VAL A 303 -8.47 14.17 -5.28
C VAL A 303 -9.19 14.22 -6.63
N GLU A 304 -9.33 13.08 -7.31
CA GLU A 304 -9.97 12.98 -8.62
C GLU A 304 -10.57 11.59 -8.84
N LYS A 305 -11.80 11.55 -9.38
CA LYS A 305 -12.67 10.35 -9.44
C LYS A 305 -12.13 9.19 -10.29
N ARG A 306 -11.24 9.44 -11.26
CA ARG A 306 -10.64 8.40 -12.13
C ARG A 306 -9.46 7.71 -11.46
N VAL A 307 -8.89 8.25 -10.39
CA VAL A 307 -7.66 7.75 -9.74
C VAL A 307 -7.85 6.36 -9.13
N ARG A 308 -8.93 6.12 -8.37
CA ARG A 308 -9.17 4.81 -7.74
C ARG A 308 -9.45 3.70 -8.77
N PRO A 309 -10.36 3.89 -9.76
CA PRO A 309 -10.57 2.89 -10.80
C PRO A 309 -9.32 2.57 -11.60
N ILE A 310 -8.55 3.59 -12.02
CA ILE A 310 -7.35 3.36 -12.85
C ILE A 310 -6.26 2.60 -12.08
N ILE A 311 -6.08 2.90 -10.80
CA ILE A 311 -5.12 2.17 -9.95
C ILE A 311 -5.56 0.73 -9.74
N LEU A 312 -6.85 0.48 -9.49
CA LEU A 312 -7.36 -0.87 -9.26
C LEU A 312 -7.16 -1.76 -10.48
N VAL A 313 -7.55 -1.29 -11.67
CA VAL A 313 -7.43 -2.09 -12.90
C VAL A 313 -5.97 -2.40 -13.23
N ILE A 314 -5.07 -1.42 -13.09
CA ILE A 314 -3.64 -1.63 -13.35
C ILE A 314 -3.03 -2.58 -12.31
N LYS A 315 -3.42 -2.50 -11.03
CA LYS A 315 -2.98 -3.47 -10.01
C LYS A 315 -3.42 -4.90 -10.34
N LYS A 316 -4.67 -5.08 -10.79
CA LYS A 316 -5.22 -6.39 -11.20
C LYS A 316 -4.50 -6.92 -12.45
N TRP A 317 -4.28 -6.08 -13.45
CA TRP A 317 -3.50 -6.39 -14.65
C TRP A 317 -2.08 -6.84 -14.30
N ALA A 318 -1.36 -6.07 -13.50
CA ALA A 318 0.02 -6.38 -13.14
C ALA A 318 0.14 -7.67 -12.29
N ASN A 319 -0.85 -7.92 -11.41
CA ASN A 319 -0.92 -9.17 -10.65
C ASN A 319 -1.19 -10.37 -11.57
N HIS A 320 -2.17 -10.27 -12.48
CA HIS A 320 -2.49 -11.32 -13.45
C HIS A 320 -1.28 -11.74 -14.29
N HIS A 321 -0.46 -10.77 -14.70
CA HIS A 321 0.77 -11.02 -15.45
C HIS A 321 2.01 -11.27 -14.59
N CYS A 322 1.84 -11.50 -13.28
CA CYS A 322 2.91 -11.87 -12.36
C CYS A 322 4.06 -10.85 -12.26
N ILE A 323 3.78 -9.57 -12.51
CA ILE A 323 4.75 -8.45 -12.41
C ILE A 323 4.50 -7.52 -11.21
N ASN A 324 3.63 -7.94 -10.28
CA ASN A 324 3.27 -7.21 -9.05
C ASN A 324 3.57 -8.04 -7.78
N ASP A 325 4.82 -8.47 -7.59
CA ASP A 325 5.30 -9.17 -6.41
C ASP A 325 6.79 -8.90 -6.15
N ALA A 326 7.07 -7.97 -5.23
CA ALA A 326 8.44 -7.61 -4.87
C ALA A 326 9.22 -8.75 -4.22
N SER A 327 8.57 -9.72 -3.57
CA SER A 327 9.25 -10.89 -3.03
C SER A 327 9.81 -11.81 -4.12
N ARG A 328 9.26 -11.71 -5.34
CA ARG A 328 9.67 -12.46 -6.55
C ARG A 328 10.49 -11.63 -7.53
N GLY A 329 11.00 -10.49 -7.07
CA GLY A 329 11.87 -9.59 -7.84
C GLY A 329 11.16 -8.73 -8.89
N THR A 330 9.83 -8.55 -8.77
CA THR A 330 9.05 -7.67 -9.67
C THR A 330 8.58 -6.40 -8.93
N LEU A 331 7.64 -5.63 -9.49
CA LEU A 331 7.19 -4.37 -8.90
C LEU A 331 6.41 -4.64 -7.61
N SER A 332 6.59 -3.82 -6.57
CA SER A 332 5.63 -3.80 -5.46
C SER A 332 4.37 -3.07 -5.86
N SER A 333 3.24 -3.36 -5.20
CA SER A 333 2.00 -2.62 -5.41
C SER A 333 2.18 -1.12 -5.13
N TYR A 334 2.99 -0.76 -4.14
CA TYR A 334 3.33 0.64 -3.85
C TYR A 334 4.13 1.30 -4.98
N THR A 335 5.15 0.62 -5.52
CA THR A 335 5.92 1.11 -6.68
C THR A 335 4.99 1.37 -7.87
N LEU A 336 4.09 0.42 -8.15
CA LEU A 336 3.13 0.52 -9.24
C LEU A 336 2.19 1.70 -9.06
N VAL A 337 1.69 1.94 -7.83
CA VAL A 337 0.86 3.12 -7.52
C VAL A 337 1.61 4.41 -7.81
N LEU A 338 2.86 4.55 -7.37
CA LEU A 338 3.66 5.75 -7.64
C LEU A 338 3.91 5.97 -9.14
N MET A 339 4.13 4.89 -9.90
CA MET A 339 4.25 4.96 -11.36
C MET A 339 2.96 5.46 -12.03
N ILE A 340 1.79 5.06 -11.52
CA ILE A 340 0.49 5.50 -12.04
C ILE A 340 0.26 6.97 -11.69
N LEU A 341 0.50 7.38 -10.45
CA LEU A 341 0.37 8.77 -10.03
C LEU A 341 1.29 9.69 -10.85
N HIS A 342 2.55 9.30 -11.05
CA HIS A 342 3.49 10.03 -11.91
C HIS A 342 2.96 10.20 -13.34
N TYR A 343 2.41 9.13 -13.94
CA TYR A 343 1.82 9.22 -15.27
C TYR A 343 0.69 10.27 -15.29
N LEU A 344 -0.23 10.21 -14.33
CA LEU A 344 -1.34 11.16 -14.22
C LEU A 344 -0.89 12.61 -13.98
N GLN A 345 0.22 12.80 -13.26
CA GLN A 345 0.82 14.13 -13.01
C GLN A 345 1.54 14.72 -14.22
N THR A 346 2.06 13.88 -15.13
CA THR A 346 2.96 14.32 -16.22
C THR A 346 2.29 14.36 -17.60
N LEU A 347 0.98 14.13 -17.66
CA LEU A 347 0.17 14.38 -18.84
C LEU A 347 0.22 15.87 -19.24
N PRO A 348 0.01 16.21 -20.53
CA PRO A 348 0.00 17.61 -21.00
C PRO A 348 -0.96 18.48 -20.18
N GLU A 349 -2.16 17.95 -19.92
CA GLU A 349 -3.04 18.42 -18.86
C GLU A 349 -3.01 17.39 -17.71
N PRO A 350 -2.44 17.73 -16.55
CA PRO A 350 -2.39 16.82 -15.41
C PRO A 350 -3.79 16.44 -14.92
N VAL A 351 -3.99 15.14 -14.65
CA VAL A 351 -5.23 14.63 -14.06
C VAL A 351 -5.24 14.84 -12.55
N ILE A 352 -4.05 14.95 -11.92
CA ILE A 352 -3.89 15.16 -10.48
C ILE A 352 -2.78 16.18 -10.20
N PRO A 353 -2.84 16.89 -9.05
CA PRO A 353 -1.86 17.92 -8.67
C PRO A 353 -0.58 17.32 -8.06
N CYS A 354 0.30 18.18 -7.55
CA CYS A 354 1.50 17.80 -6.82
C CYS A 354 1.32 18.12 -5.33
N LEU A 355 0.66 17.23 -4.60
CA LEU A 355 0.19 17.51 -3.22
C LEU A 355 1.30 18.00 -2.27
N GLN A 356 2.50 17.41 -2.30
CA GLN A 356 3.59 17.85 -1.43
C GLN A 356 4.22 19.20 -1.80
N ARG A 357 4.03 19.65 -3.05
CA ARG A 357 4.47 20.97 -3.50
C ARG A 357 3.39 22.01 -3.23
N ASP A 358 2.14 21.63 -3.48
CA ASP A 358 1.00 22.54 -3.44
C ASP A 358 0.47 22.74 -2.00
N TYR A 359 0.67 21.74 -1.11
CA TYR A 359 0.27 21.74 0.31
C TYR A 359 1.37 21.16 1.23
N PRO A 360 2.57 21.77 1.29
CA PRO A 360 3.72 21.22 2.01
C PRO A 360 3.48 21.07 3.53
N GLU A 361 2.65 21.94 4.12
CA GLU A 361 2.25 21.88 5.53
C GLU A 361 1.46 20.61 5.86
N CYS A 362 0.61 20.12 4.95
CA CYS A 362 -0.19 18.91 5.14
C CYS A 362 0.65 17.63 5.08
N PHE A 363 1.78 17.66 4.37
CA PHE A 363 2.63 16.49 4.12
C PHE A 363 4.07 16.70 4.60
N ASN A 364 4.25 17.50 5.65
CA ASN A 364 5.56 17.75 6.23
C ASN A 364 6.16 16.43 6.79
N PRO A 365 7.36 16.01 6.34
CA PRO A 365 8.01 14.80 6.85
C PRO A 365 8.28 14.80 8.36
N LYS A 366 8.30 15.99 8.98
CA LYS A 366 8.51 16.20 10.42
C LYS A 366 7.21 16.31 11.23
N MET A 367 6.04 16.26 10.59
CA MET A 367 4.74 16.32 11.28
C MET A 367 4.64 15.17 12.29
N ASP A 368 4.12 15.45 13.49
CA ASP A 368 3.82 14.42 14.49
C ASP A 368 2.96 13.29 13.86
N ILE A 369 3.35 12.05 14.11
CA ILE A 369 2.75 10.88 13.48
C ILE A 369 1.25 10.72 13.81
N HIS A 370 0.80 11.22 14.95
CA HIS A 370 -0.59 11.23 15.39
C HIS A 370 -1.43 12.30 14.68
N LEU A 371 -0.80 13.34 14.13
CA LEU A 371 -1.46 14.40 13.37
C LEU A 371 -1.56 14.08 11.87
N VAL A 372 -0.72 13.18 11.37
CA VAL A 372 -0.69 12.76 9.95
C VAL A 372 -2.07 12.35 9.42
N PRO A 373 -2.89 11.54 10.14
CA PRO A 373 -4.21 11.17 9.64
C PRO A 373 -5.11 12.37 9.30
N SER A 374 -5.06 13.40 10.15
CA SER A 374 -5.88 14.61 10.01
C SER A 374 -5.23 15.69 9.13
N GLY A 375 -3.96 15.52 8.73
CA GLY A 375 -3.18 16.54 8.04
C GLY A 375 -3.77 17.00 6.70
N SER A 376 -4.47 16.12 5.97
CA SER A 376 -5.06 16.45 4.66
C SER A 376 -6.50 16.96 4.72
N SER A 377 -7.08 17.19 5.91
CA SER A 377 -8.51 17.49 6.06
C SER A 377 -8.94 18.81 5.42
N ASN A 378 -8.01 19.75 5.24
CA ASN A 378 -8.27 21.10 4.76
C ASN A 378 -7.88 21.32 3.29
N ILE A 379 -7.51 20.27 2.56
CA ILE A 379 -7.14 20.39 1.15
C ILE A 379 -8.42 20.60 0.32
N PRO A 380 -8.50 21.68 -0.50
CA PRO A 380 -9.67 21.95 -1.31
C PRO A 380 -9.84 20.91 -2.42
N ALA A 381 -11.07 20.81 -2.94
CA ALA A 381 -11.35 19.96 -4.09
C ALA A 381 -10.54 20.41 -5.31
N PHE A 382 -9.88 19.46 -5.97
CA PHE A 382 -9.15 19.70 -7.21
C PHE A 382 -10.08 19.50 -8.42
N VAL A 383 -9.97 20.39 -9.40
CA VAL A 383 -10.70 20.27 -10.66
C VAL A 383 -9.71 20.04 -11.79
N SER A 384 -9.69 18.81 -12.31
CA SER A 384 -8.87 18.45 -13.47
C SER A 384 -9.41 19.10 -14.74
N LYS A 385 -8.53 19.73 -15.53
CA LYS A 385 -8.85 20.17 -16.91
C LYS A 385 -8.87 19.01 -17.90
N ASN A 386 -8.09 17.97 -17.63
CA ASN A 386 -7.98 16.78 -18.46
C ASN A 386 -9.32 16.03 -18.58
N GLN A 387 -9.74 15.77 -19.82
CA GLN A 387 -11.00 15.09 -20.17
C GLN A 387 -10.82 13.64 -20.68
N SER A 388 -9.62 13.06 -20.60
CA SER A 388 -9.38 11.68 -21.05
C SER A 388 -10.24 10.66 -20.27
N SER A 389 -10.84 9.70 -20.98
CA SER A 389 -11.63 8.65 -20.36
C SER A 389 -10.75 7.65 -19.58
N LEU A 390 -11.36 6.77 -18.78
CA LEU A 390 -10.61 5.71 -18.07
C LEU A 390 -9.90 4.77 -19.06
N GLY A 391 -10.54 4.44 -20.17
CA GLY A 391 -9.96 3.64 -21.25
C GLY A 391 -8.76 4.32 -21.90
N ASP A 392 -8.85 5.62 -22.16
CA ASP A 392 -7.73 6.41 -22.69
C ASP A 392 -6.57 6.49 -21.71
N LEU A 393 -6.87 6.70 -20.41
CA LEU A 393 -5.85 6.74 -19.36
C LEU A 393 -5.13 5.39 -19.21
N LEU A 394 -5.86 4.26 -19.27
CA LEU A 394 -5.26 2.92 -19.21
C LEU A 394 -4.34 2.68 -20.41
N LEU A 395 -4.84 2.96 -21.61
CA LEU A 395 -4.06 2.80 -22.84
C LEU A 395 -2.82 3.70 -22.86
N GLY A 396 -2.97 4.96 -22.44
CA GLY A 396 -1.90 5.92 -22.36
C GLY A 396 -0.85 5.56 -21.31
N PHE A 397 -1.26 5.01 -20.16
CA PHE A 397 -0.34 4.49 -19.14
C PHE A 397 0.53 3.36 -19.70
N LEU A 398 -0.11 2.37 -20.36
CA LEU A 398 0.62 1.26 -20.97
C LEU A 398 1.58 1.77 -22.06
N LYS A 399 1.12 2.68 -22.93
CA LYS A 399 1.96 3.30 -23.96
C LYS A 399 3.16 4.04 -23.36
N TYR A 400 2.93 4.84 -22.31
CA TYR A 400 3.94 5.67 -21.68
C TYR A 400 5.11 4.83 -21.19
N TYR A 401 4.84 3.77 -20.44
CA TYR A 401 5.89 2.90 -19.90
C TYR A 401 6.45 1.90 -20.91
N ALA A 402 5.70 1.57 -21.98
CA ALA A 402 6.20 0.74 -23.07
C ALA A 402 7.16 1.48 -24.01
N THR A 403 6.94 2.78 -24.28
CA THR A 403 7.59 3.47 -25.40
C THR A 403 8.18 4.85 -25.09
N VAL A 404 7.66 5.57 -24.09
CA VAL A 404 8.02 6.98 -23.85
C VAL A 404 9.03 7.10 -22.70
N PHE A 405 8.78 6.42 -21.58
CA PHE A 405 9.62 6.52 -20.40
C PHE A 405 10.98 5.85 -20.61
N LYS A 406 12.06 6.62 -20.45
CA LYS A 406 13.43 6.14 -20.63
C LYS A 406 14.00 5.63 -19.29
N TRP A 407 13.74 4.36 -18.98
CA TRP A 407 14.17 3.68 -17.73
C TRP A 407 15.65 3.90 -17.35
N GLY A 408 16.54 3.88 -18.34
CA GLY A 408 17.98 4.06 -18.11
C GLY A 408 18.41 5.52 -17.84
N LYS A 409 17.54 6.50 -18.07
CA LYS A 409 17.87 7.93 -18.00
C LYS A 409 17.17 8.68 -16.87
N TYR A 410 16.04 8.18 -16.38
CA TYR A 410 15.17 8.95 -15.49
C TYR A 410 14.75 8.20 -14.23
N VAL A 411 14.51 8.96 -13.17
CA VAL A 411 13.88 8.56 -11.91
C VAL A 411 12.48 9.17 -11.88
N ILE A 412 11.49 8.37 -11.48
CA ILE A 412 10.12 8.82 -11.27
C ILE A 412 10.03 9.53 -9.92
N SER A 413 9.49 10.75 -9.88
CA SER A 413 9.25 11.49 -8.64
C SER A 413 7.83 12.04 -8.60
N VAL A 414 7.00 11.43 -7.75
CA VAL A 414 5.63 11.92 -7.46
C VAL A 414 5.69 13.22 -6.66
N ARG A 415 6.69 13.37 -5.78
CA ARG A 415 6.94 14.57 -4.97
C ARG A 415 7.21 15.80 -5.82
N GLU A 416 7.90 15.65 -6.95
CA GLU A 416 8.18 16.75 -7.88
C GLU A 416 7.24 16.78 -9.10
N ALA A 417 6.32 15.83 -9.20
CA ALA A 417 5.41 15.64 -10.33
C ALA A 417 6.15 15.64 -11.69
N LYS A 418 7.34 15.03 -11.75
CA LYS A 418 8.19 15.02 -12.94
C LYS A 418 9.17 13.86 -12.93
N THR A 419 9.85 13.68 -14.06
CA THR A 419 11.02 12.81 -14.17
C THR A 419 12.29 13.56 -13.76
N LEU A 420 13.07 12.98 -12.86
CA LEU A 420 14.39 13.49 -12.49
C LEU A 420 15.47 12.78 -13.30
N PRO A 421 16.58 13.46 -13.68
CA PRO A 421 17.69 12.78 -14.33
C PRO A 421 18.31 11.75 -13.38
N LYS A 422 18.60 10.55 -13.91
CA LYS A 422 19.31 9.52 -13.17
C LYS A 422 20.76 9.96 -12.98
N ASN A 423 21.05 10.52 -11.81
CA ASN A 423 22.39 10.94 -11.45
C ASN A 423 23.28 9.71 -11.12
N ARG A 424 24.59 9.94 -10.95
CA ARG A 424 25.55 8.88 -10.64
C ARG A 424 25.54 8.43 -9.17
N CYS A 425 24.53 8.82 -8.39
CA CYS A 425 24.44 8.40 -6.99
C CYS A 425 24.21 6.89 -6.89
N ARG A 426 24.78 6.29 -5.85
CA ARG A 426 24.72 4.84 -5.56
C ARG A 426 23.29 4.31 -5.47
N GLU A 427 22.34 5.12 -5.03
CA GLU A 427 20.92 4.75 -4.93
C GLU A 427 20.31 4.37 -6.29
N TRP A 428 20.74 5.05 -7.36
CA TRP A 428 20.10 4.96 -8.68
C TRP A 428 20.96 4.23 -9.70
N ARG A 429 22.28 4.50 -9.75
CA ARG A 429 23.17 4.19 -10.88
C ARG A 429 22.96 2.81 -11.47
N ASP A 430 22.92 1.79 -10.62
CA ASP A 430 22.93 0.38 -11.03
C ASP A 430 21.52 -0.27 -10.98
N LYS A 431 20.46 0.54 -10.90
CA LYS A 431 19.07 0.07 -10.80
C LYS A 431 18.34 0.14 -12.15
N PHE A 432 17.58 -0.90 -12.48
CA PHE A 432 16.81 -0.96 -13.73
C PHE A 432 15.57 -0.06 -13.69
N VAL A 433 14.87 -0.04 -12.56
CA VAL A 433 13.70 0.80 -12.31
C VAL A 433 14.01 1.73 -11.15
N CYS A 434 13.74 3.02 -11.31
CA CYS A 434 14.03 4.05 -10.33
C CYS A 434 12.76 4.85 -10.03
N VAL A 435 12.21 4.65 -8.83
CA VAL A 435 11.02 5.35 -8.34
C VAL A 435 11.33 5.93 -6.98
N GLU A 436 11.41 7.26 -6.89
CA GLU A 436 11.69 8.01 -5.67
C GLU A 436 10.53 7.87 -4.68
N GLU A 437 10.87 7.46 -3.46
CA GLU A 437 9.98 7.47 -2.31
C GLU A 437 9.71 8.93 -1.88
N PRO A 438 8.44 9.37 -1.73
CA PRO A 438 8.13 10.80 -1.59
C PRO A 438 8.59 11.47 -0.28
N PHE A 439 8.98 10.73 0.76
CA PHE A 439 9.42 11.27 2.06
C PHE A 439 10.92 11.06 2.34
N ASP A 440 11.45 9.86 2.09
CA ASP A 440 12.81 9.42 2.41
C ASP A 440 13.74 9.31 1.19
N ARG A 441 13.20 9.50 -0.03
CA ARG A 441 13.92 9.54 -1.30
C ARG A 441 14.69 8.25 -1.64
N THR A 442 14.33 7.12 -1.05
CA THR A 442 14.88 5.81 -1.43
C THR A 442 14.22 5.27 -2.71
N ASN A 443 14.81 4.25 -3.32
CA ASN A 443 14.20 3.57 -4.47
C ASN A 443 13.18 2.52 -4.02
N THR A 444 11.90 2.76 -4.31
CA THR A 444 10.81 1.82 -4.01
C THR A 444 10.87 0.55 -4.87
N ALA A 445 11.43 0.65 -6.07
CA ALA A 445 11.55 -0.44 -7.05
C ALA A 445 12.82 -1.30 -6.87
N ARG A 446 13.49 -1.23 -5.71
CA ARG A 446 14.75 -1.93 -5.43
C ARG A 446 14.72 -3.45 -5.64
N ALA A 447 13.53 -4.06 -5.59
CA ALA A 447 13.33 -5.49 -5.81
C ALA A 447 13.56 -5.91 -7.26
N VAL A 448 13.42 -4.98 -8.21
CA VAL A 448 13.70 -5.24 -9.64
C VAL A 448 15.20 -5.12 -9.89
N HIS A 449 15.95 -6.13 -9.46
CA HIS A 449 17.42 -6.18 -9.56
C HIS A 449 17.92 -7.20 -10.59
N GLU A 450 17.05 -8.03 -11.14
CA GLU A 450 17.40 -9.00 -12.19
C GLU A 450 17.04 -8.47 -13.58
N LYS A 451 17.98 -8.57 -14.53
CA LYS A 451 17.74 -8.15 -15.91
C LYS A 451 16.56 -8.90 -16.55
N ALA A 452 16.43 -10.20 -16.29
CA ALA A 452 15.33 -11.01 -16.81
C ALA A 452 13.95 -10.50 -16.31
N LYS A 453 13.84 -10.14 -15.03
CA LYS A 453 12.62 -9.56 -14.46
C LYS A 453 12.31 -8.20 -15.06
N PHE A 454 13.32 -7.34 -15.21
CA PHE A 454 13.16 -6.05 -15.86
C PHE A 454 12.69 -6.17 -17.32
N ASP A 455 13.32 -7.07 -18.09
CA ASP A 455 12.93 -7.29 -19.48
C ASP A 455 11.52 -7.87 -19.60
N ALA A 456 11.13 -8.78 -18.70
CA ALA A 456 9.75 -9.31 -18.63
C ALA A 456 8.73 -8.20 -18.32
N ILE A 457 9.03 -7.29 -17.38
CA ILE A 457 8.17 -6.14 -17.08
C ILE A 457 7.96 -5.29 -18.34
N LYS A 458 9.05 -4.88 -19.02
CA LYS A 458 8.93 -4.08 -20.25
C LYS A 458 8.14 -4.80 -21.34
N ALA A 459 8.43 -6.08 -21.57
CA ALA A 459 7.73 -6.89 -22.57
C ALA A 459 6.23 -6.91 -22.29
N GLN A 460 5.84 -7.09 -21.02
CA GLN A 460 4.43 -7.10 -20.62
C GLN A 460 3.72 -5.76 -20.87
N PHE A 461 4.38 -4.64 -20.59
CA PHE A 461 3.86 -3.30 -20.93
C PHE A 461 3.66 -3.15 -22.44
N THR A 462 4.65 -3.55 -23.25
CA THR A 462 4.60 -3.47 -24.71
C THR A 462 3.49 -4.35 -25.29
N GLU A 463 3.41 -5.62 -24.90
CA GLU A 463 2.40 -6.56 -25.39
C GLU A 463 0.99 -6.11 -25.02
N SER A 464 0.78 -5.73 -23.75
CA SER A 464 -0.53 -5.27 -23.27
C SER A 464 -0.95 -3.98 -23.98
N TYR A 465 -0.02 -3.05 -24.23
CA TYR A 465 -0.30 -1.85 -25.01
C TYR A 465 -0.76 -2.20 -26.43
N GLN A 466 -0.01 -3.05 -27.14
CA GLN A 466 -0.32 -3.42 -28.52
C GLN A 466 -1.66 -4.14 -28.64
N VAL A 467 -1.95 -5.06 -27.72
CA VAL A 467 -3.21 -5.81 -27.68
C VAL A 467 -4.38 -4.88 -27.37
N LEU A 468 -4.27 -4.06 -26.32
CA LEU A 468 -5.35 -3.16 -25.91
C LEU A 468 -5.60 -2.05 -26.96
N GLN A 469 -4.56 -1.56 -27.63
CA GLN A 469 -4.70 -0.58 -28.71
C GLN A 469 -5.56 -1.11 -29.86
N LYS A 470 -5.36 -2.38 -30.25
CA LYS A 470 -6.09 -3.02 -31.35
C LYS A 470 -7.50 -3.45 -30.96
N ARG A 471 -7.67 -4.01 -29.77
CA ARG A 471 -8.91 -4.70 -29.37
C ARG A 471 -9.87 -3.83 -28.57
N LYS A 472 -9.35 -2.83 -27.84
CA LYS A 472 -10.13 -1.93 -26.96
C LYS A 472 -11.08 -2.68 -26.01
N ASP A 473 -10.63 -3.84 -25.52
CA ASP A 473 -11.37 -4.70 -24.60
C ASP A 473 -10.43 -5.16 -23.49
N ILE A 474 -10.83 -4.94 -22.24
CA ILE A 474 -10.01 -5.29 -21.08
C ILE A 474 -9.74 -6.80 -21.00
N ASN A 475 -10.67 -7.64 -21.47
CA ASN A 475 -10.54 -9.11 -21.40
C ASN A 475 -9.34 -9.64 -22.18
N CYS A 476 -8.83 -8.87 -23.14
CA CYS A 476 -7.65 -9.24 -23.90
C CYS A 476 -6.34 -9.09 -23.12
N ILE A 477 -6.33 -8.30 -22.04
CA ILE A 477 -5.15 -8.12 -21.18
C ILE A 477 -5.40 -8.52 -19.72
N LEU A 478 -6.66 -8.72 -19.33
CA LEU A 478 -7.07 -9.09 -17.99
C LEU A 478 -8.43 -9.81 -18.08
N PRO A 479 -8.47 -11.16 -18.04
CA PRO A 479 -9.71 -11.91 -18.19
C PRO A 479 -10.62 -11.72 -16.97
N LEU A 480 -11.73 -10.99 -17.16
CA LEU A 480 -12.59 -10.53 -16.05
C LEU A 480 -13.26 -11.68 -15.27
N LYS A 481 -13.51 -12.82 -15.94
CA LYS A 481 -14.16 -14.00 -15.33
C LYS A 481 -13.38 -14.55 -14.12
N ASN A 482 -12.08 -14.26 -14.03
CA ASN A 482 -11.20 -14.78 -12.98
C ASN A 482 -10.78 -13.71 -11.94
N THR A 483 -11.26 -12.47 -12.06
CA THR A 483 -10.73 -11.33 -11.29
C THR A 483 -11.65 -10.80 -10.19
N GLY A 484 -12.92 -11.21 -10.19
CA GLY A 484 -13.86 -10.95 -9.11
C GLY A 484 -13.50 -11.71 -7.82
N PRO A 485 -14.05 -11.32 -6.66
CA PRO A 485 -13.91 -12.10 -5.44
C PRO A 485 -14.41 -13.53 -5.69
N LYS A 486 -13.60 -14.55 -5.38
CA LYS A 486 -14.12 -15.92 -5.31
C LYS A 486 -15.14 -15.92 -4.17
N ARG A 487 -16.41 -16.12 -4.50
CA ARG A 487 -17.50 -16.23 -3.52
C ARG A 487 -17.26 -17.40 -2.58
#